data_AF-A0AAW8FVI2-F1
#
_entry.id   AF-A0AAW8FVI2-F1
#
_cell.length_a   1.000
_cell.length_b   1.000
_cell.length_c   1.000
_cell.angle_alpha   90.00
_cell.angle_beta   90.00
_cell.angle_gamma   90.00
#
_symmetry.space_group_name_H-M   'P 1'
#
loop_
_entity.id
_entity.type
_entity.pdbx_description
1 polymer ?
#
loop_
_entity_poly.entity_id
_entity_poly.type
_entity_poly.pdbx_seq_one_letter_code
_entity_poly.pdbx_strand_id
1 'polypeptide(L)'
;MYSVPAWAPVGTQYAEWYWDQMQDPNNPTYAHHRDTYGEDFAYDDFIPRFTAEKFDPRSWVELFRDAGAQYHVLTSKHHEGFALWDTKVSDRNAVRWARSGT
;
A
#
# COMPACT_ATOMS: atom_id res chain seq x y z
N MET A 1 -0.56 -1.52 0.84
CA MET A 1 0.91 -1.72 0.89
C MET A 1 1.64 -1.19 -0.34
N TYR A 2 1.06 -1.41 -1.50
CA TYR A 2 1.44 -0.87 -2.81
C TYR A 2 1.83 0.63 -2.84
N SER A 3 1.35 1.45 -1.89
CA SER A 3 1.73 2.87 -1.79
C SER A 3 3.19 3.10 -1.42
N VAL A 4 3.91 2.09 -0.91
CA VAL A 4 5.35 2.19 -0.63
C VAL A 4 6.17 2.18 -1.92
N PRO A 5 6.05 1.16 -2.81
CA PRO A 5 6.74 1.20 -4.09
C PRO A 5 6.16 2.25 -5.05
N ALA A 6 4.87 2.57 -4.93
CA ALA A 6 4.20 3.67 -5.64
C ALA A 6 4.47 3.71 -7.16
N TRP A 7 4.57 2.54 -7.79
CA TRP A 7 5.03 2.41 -9.17
C TRP A 7 4.08 1.55 -10.01
N ALA A 8 3.84 2.00 -11.23
CA ALA A 8 3.28 1.22 -12.33
C ALA A 8 3.67 1.92 -13.65
N PRO A 9 3.71 1.21 -14.78
CA PRO A 9 3.86 1.86 -16.07
C PRO A 9 2.71 2.84 -16.32
N VAL A 10 3.06 4.10 -16.57
CA VAL A 10 2.10 5.20 -16.69
C VAL A 10 1.14 4.95 -17.86
N GLY A 11 -0.16 5.02 -17.57
CA GLY A 11 -1.22 4.94 -18.58
C GLY A 11 -1.60 3.52 -19.02
N THR A 12 -0.98 2.47 -18.49
CA THR A 12 -1.29 1.08 -18.87
C THR A 12 -1.69 0.19 -17.70
N GLN A 13 -1.27 0.52 -16.47
CA GLN A 13 -1.48 -0.30 -15.29
C GLN A 13 -1.76 0.55 -14.06
N TYR A 14 -2.38 -0.09 -13.06
CA TYR A 14 -2.68 0.52 -11.77
C TYR A 14 -1.64 0.13 -10.72
N ALA A 15 -1.12 1.12 -9.99
CA ALA A 15 -0.08 0.91 -8.99
C ALA A 15 -0.55 0.09 -7.79
N GLU A 16 -1.86 0.10 -7.47
CA GLU A 16 -2.41 -0.73 -6.39
C GLU A 16 -2.39 -2.24 -6.71
N TRP A 17 -2.17 -2.60 -7.98
CA TRP A 17 -1.99 -3.98 -8.45
C TRP A 17 -0.52 -4.45 -8.45
N TYR A 18 0.39 -3.68 -7.83
CA TYR A 18 1.83 -3.98 -7.82
C TYR A 18 2.14 -5.43 -7.43
N TRP A 19 1.50 -5.95 -6.38
CA TRP A 19 1.74 -7.32 -5.91
C TRP A 19 1.39 -8.38 -6.95
N ASP A 20 0.30 -8.20 -7.70
CA ASP A 20 -0.10 -9.15 -8.74
C ASP A 20 0.84 -9.04 -9.96
N GLN A 21 1.13 -7.82 -10.40
CA GLN A 21 1.97 -7.56 -11.56
C GLN A 21 3.43 -8.00 -11.36
N MET A 22 3.97 -7.89 -10.14
CA MET A 22 5.33 -8.35 -9.85
C MET A 22 5.46 -9.88 -9.82
N GLN A 23 4.38 -10.64 -9.99
CA GLN A 23 4.43 -12.11 -10.07
C GLN A 23 4.65 -12.61 -11.50
N ASP A 24 4.47 -11.75 -12.51
CA ASP A 24 4.68 -12.10 -13.92
C ASP A 24 6.05 -11.61 -14.40
N PRO A 25 7.01 -12.51 -14.69
CA PRO A 25 8.34 -12.14 -15.19
C PRO A 25 8.36 -11.31 -16.48
N ASN A 26 7.27 -11.34 -17.27
CA ASN A 26 7.14 -10.54 -18.49
C ASN A 26 6.54 -9.15 -18.24
N ASN A 27 6.07 -8.87 -17.02
CA ASN A 27 5.46 -7.61 -16.68
C ASN A 27 6.55 -6.56 -16.31
N PRO A 28 6.44 -5.30 -16.77
CA PRO A 28 7.38 -4.25 -16.38
C PRO A 28 7.54 -4.06 -14.86
N THR A 29 6.49 -4.34 -14.07
CA THR A 29 6.54 -4.27 -12.61
C THR A 29 7.49 -5.30 -12.01
N TYR A 30 7.59 -6.51 -12.59
CA TYR A 30 8.59 -7.49 -12.17
C TYR A 30 10.02 -6.97 -12.39
N ALA A 31 10.32 -6.45 -13.58
CA ALA A 31 11.63 -5.89 -13.89
C ALA A 31 11.98 -4.71 -12.97
N HIS A 32 11.05 -3.78 -12.77
CA HIS A 32 11.22 -2.67 -11.84
C HIS A 32 11.46 -3.15 -10.41
N HIS A 33 10.72 -4.16 -9.94
CA HIS A 33 10.87 -4.71 -8.59
C HIS A 33 12.26 -5.29 -8.38
N ARG A 34 12.69 -6.18 -9.29
CA ARG A 34 14.02 -6.79 -9.28
C ARG A 34 15.12 -5.72 -9.28
N ASP A 35 15.04 -4.75 -10.18
CA ASP A 35 16.10 -3.76 -10.39
C ASP A 35 16.18 -2.75 -9.23
N THR A 36 15.08 -2.51 -8.50
CA THR A 36 15.01 -1.52 -7.41
C THR A 36 15.20 -2.12 -6.02
N TYR A 37 14.65 -3.31 -5.78
CA TYR A 37 14.60 -3.94 -4.45
C TYR A 37 15.38 -5.25 -4.35
N GLY A 38 15.65 -5.93 -5.48
CA GLY A 38 16.33 -7.22 -5.55
C GLY A 38 15.37 -8.41 -5.70
N GLU A 39 15.91 -9.55 -6.16
CA GLU A 39 15.13 -10.79 -6.38
C GLU A 39 14.63 -11.42 -5.08
N ASP A 40 15.38 -11.25 -3.98
CA ASP A 40 15.04 -11.80 -2.66
C ASP A 40 14.09 -10.90 -1.86
N PHE A 41 13.70 -9.74 -2.39
CA PHE A 41 12.78 -8.83 -1.71
C PHE A 41 11.35 -9.30 -1.92
N ALA A 42 10.69 -9.73 -0.84
CA ALA A 42 9.29 -10.13 -0.91
C ALA A 42 8.38 -8.90 -0.86
N TYR A 43 7.19 -8.97 -1.47
CA TYR A 43 6.21 -7.87 -1.39
C TYR A 43 5.87 -7.47 0.07
N ASP A 44 5.88 -8.44 0.97
CA ASP A 44 5.59 -8.22 2.39
C ASP A 44 6.70 -7.44 3.12
N ASP A 45 7.90 -7.36 2.57
CA ASP A 45 8.98 -6.52 3.11
C ASP A 45 8.67 -5.01 2.96
N PHE A 46 7.65 -4.65 2.17
CA PHE A 46 7.10 -3.30 2.19
C PHE A 46 6.27 -3.01 3.44
N ILE A 47 5.68 -4.02 4.11
CA ILE A 47 4.81 -3.84 5.29
C ILE A 47 5.45 -2.97 6.37
N PRO A 48 6.65 -3.28 6.87
CA PRO A 48 7.31 -2.45 7.88
C PRO A 48 7.70 -1.05 7.37
N ARG A 49 7.74 -0.83 6.04
CA ARG A 49 8.06 0.48 5.44
C ARG A 49 6.82 1.37 5.28
N PHE A 50 5.61 0.83 5.44
CA PHE A 50 4.38 1.61 5.43
C PHE A 50 4.09 2.18 6.83
N THR A 51 4.89 3.18 7.23
CA THR A 51 4.85 3.76 8.59
C THR A 51 3.82 4.87 8.74
N ALA A 52 3.42 5.52 7.64
CA ALA A 52 2.52 6.66 7.64
C ALA A 52 2.97 7.80 8.59
N GLU A 53 4.28 8.00 8.76
CA GLU A 53 4.87 8.96 9.73
C GLU A 53 4.35 10.40 9.64
N LYS A 54 3.92 10.83 8.45
CA LYS A 54 3.39 12.19 8.19
C LYS A 54 1.88 12.22 8.04
N PHE A 55 1.18 11.14 8.37
CA PHE A 55 -0.26 11.08 8.26
C PHE A 55 -0.93 11.90 9.36
N ASP A 56 -1.65 12.93 8.96
CA ASP A 56 -2.57 13.67 9.81
C ASP A 56 -4.01 13.53 9.26
N PRO A 57 -4.87 12.73 9.93
CA PRO A 57 -6.25 12.56 9.48
C PRO A 57 -7.05 13.87 9.52
N ARG A 58 -6.70 14.84 10.38
CA ARG A 58 -7.41 16.12 10.46
C ARG A 58 -7.19 16.93 9.18
N SER A 59 -5.92 17.09 8.78
CA SER A 59 -5.58 17.80 7.54
C SER A 59 -6.25 17.18 6.31
N TRP A 60 -6.41 15.85 6.28
CA TRP A 60 -7.13 15.17 5.18
C TRP A 60 -8.62 15.50 5.18
N VAL A 61 -9.30 15.43 6.33
CA VAL A 61 -10.73 15.77 6.44
C VAL A 61 -10.97 17.24 6.08
N GLU A 62 -10.09 18.15 6.53
CA GLU A 62 -10.15 19.57 6.17
C GLU A 62 -9.99 19.76 4.66
N LEU A 63 -9.00 19.11 4.04
CA LEU A 63 -8.81 19.14 2.58
C LEU A 63 -10.05 18.66 1.82
N PHE A 64 -10.65 17.53 2.23
CA PHE A 64 -11.84 16.99 1.57
C PHE A 64 -13.05 17.92 1.72
N ARG A 65 -13.25 18.49 2.91
CA ARG A 65 -14.30 19.49 3.16
C ARG A 65 -14.11 20.72 2.27
N ASP A 66 -12.89 21.24 2.19
CA ASP A 66 -12.57 22.45 1.44
C ASP A 66 -12.69 22.22 -0.08
N ALA A 67 -12.47 20.97 -0.54
CA ALA A 67 -12.77 20.55 -1.90
C ALA A 67 -14.28 20.37 -2.19
N GLY A 68 -15.15 20.57 -1.20
CA GLY A 68 -16.61 20.43 -1.31
C GLY A 68 -17.13 18.99 -1.21
N ALA A 69 -16.28 18.02 -0.89
CA ALA A 69 -16.69 16.63 -0.75
C ALA A 69 -17.65 16.46 0.44
N GLN A 70 -18.76 15.74 0.23
CA GLN A 70 -19.77 15.47 1.26
C GLN A 70 -19.52 14.15 1.98
N TYR A 71 -18.65 13.30 1.44
CA TYR A 71 -18.24 12.03 2.02
C TYR A 71 -16.83 11.69 1.52
N HIS A 72 -16.12 10.84 2.26
CA HIS A 72 -14.86 10.25 1.83
C HIS A 72 -14.91 8.74 2.11
N VAL A 73 -14.26 7.95 1.26
CA VAL A 73 -14.15 6.51 1.43
C VAL A 73 -12.67 6.14 1.35
N LEU A 74 -12.16 5.57 2.43
CA LEU A 74 -10.82 5.00 2.47
C LEU A 74 -10.90 3.51 2.13
N THR A 75 -9.96 3.03 1.31
CA THR A 75 -9.77 1.59 1.07
C THR A 75 -9.41 0.90 2.39
N SER A 76 -10.37 0.20 2.99
CA SER A 76 -10.15 -0.51 4.24
C SER A 76 -9.20 -1.70 4.06
N LYS A 77 -9.40 -2.47 3.00
CA LYS A 77 -8.56 -3.59 2.55
C LYS A 77 -8.68 -3.70 1.03
N HIS A 78 -7.54 -3.82 0.36
CA HIS A 78 -7.46 -4.03 -1.09
C HIS A 78 -7.12 -5.50 -1.43
N HIS A 79 -6.84 -5.81 -2.69
CA HIS A 79 -6.61 -7.17 -3.17
C HIS A 79 -5.38 -7.86 -2.55
N GLU A 80 -4.37 -7.12 -2.07
CA GLU A 80 -3.24 -7.70 -1.35
C GLU A 80 -3.55 -8.15 0.09
N GLY A 81 -4.79 -7.97 0.52
CA GLY A 81 -5.30 -8.52 1.77
C GLY A 81 -4.84 -7.82 3.05
N PHE A 82 -4.10 -6.71 2.96
CA PHE A 82 -3.68 -5.93 4.13
C PHE A 82 -4.81 -5.04 4.65
N ALA A 83 -5.21 -5.24 5.90
CA ALA A 83 -6.29 -4.47 6.54
C ALA A 83 -5.77 -3.21 7.25
N LEU A 84 -6.40 -2.06 7.01
CA LEU A 84 -6.08 -0.78 7.66
C LEU A 84 -6.79 -0.57 9.01
N TRP A 85 -7.36 -1.64 9.60
CA TRP A 85 -8.02 -1.62 10.90
C TRP A 85 -7.59 -2.81 11.77
N ASP A 86 -7.85 -2.77 13.09
CA ASP A 86 -7.57 -3.89 14.01
C ASP A 86 -8.58 -5.04 13.78
N THR A 87 -8.34 -5.81 12.73
CA THR A 87 -9.17 -6.97 12.39
C THR A 87 -8.88 -8.14 13.33
N LYS A 88 -9.92 -8.91 13.68
CA LYS A 88 -9.82 -10.07 14.58
C LYS A 88 -9.56 -11.39 13.87
N VAL A 89 -9.52 -11.38 12.53
CA VAL A 89 -9.47 -12.61 11.72
C VAL A 89 -8.12 -12.85 11.04
N SER A 90 -7.18 -11.90 11.13
CA SER A 90 -5.84 -12.01 10.55
C SER A 90 -4.86 -11.04 11.20
N ASP A 91 -3.60 -11.46 11.33
CA ASP A 91 -2.51 -10.59 11.79
C ASP A 91 -1.96 -9.69 10.69
N ARG A 92 -2.41 -9.83 9.43
CA ARG A 92 -2.03 -8.97 8.29
C ARG A 92 -2.78 -7.64 8.33
N ASN A 93 -2.48 -6.81 9.33
CA ASN A 93 -3.14 -5.52 9.52
C ASN A 93 -2.24 -4.43 10.12
N ALA A 94 -2.63 -3.18 9.89
CA ALA A 94 -1.86 -2.00 10.29
C ALA A 94 -1.58 -1.92 11.80
N VAL A 95 -2.49 -2.40 12.66
CA VAL A 95 -2.32 -2.29 14.12
C VAL A 95 -1.33 -3.31 14.66
N ARG A 96 -1.33 -4.54 14.13
CA ARG A 96 -0.39 -5.59 14.53
C ARG A 96 1.01 -5.29 14.01
N TRP A 97 1.13 -4.88 12.76
CA TRP A 97 2.42 -4.59 12.13
C TRP A 97 3.06 -3.28 12.60
N ALA A 98 2.26 -2.29 13.03
CA ALA A 98 2.82 -1.11 13.69
C ALA A 98 3.41 -1.43 15.08
N ARG A 99 2.92 -2.49 15.75
CA ARG A 99 3.38 -2.90 17.09
C ARG A 99 4.56 -3.87 17.05
N SER A 100 4.83 -4.52 15.92
CA SER A 100 5.98 -5.41 15.75
C SER A 100 7.29 -4.68 15.49
N GLY A 101 7.29 -3.34 15.52
CA GLY A 101 8.50 -2.51 15.51
C GLY A 101 9.24 -2.52 16.86
N THR A 102 9.73 -3.69 17.28
CA THR A 102 10.80 -3.90 18.27
C THR A 102 11.72 -5.00 17.80
#